data_AF-A0A0R2P306-F1
#
_entry.id   AF-A0A0R2P306-F1
#
_cell.length_a   1.000
_cell.length_b   1.000
_cell.length_c   1.000
_cell.angle_alpha   90.00
_cell.angle_beta   90.00
_cell.angle_gamma   90.00
#
_symmetry.space_group_name_H-M   'P 1'
#
loop_
_entity.id
_entity.type
_entity.pdbx_description
1 polymer ?
#
loop_
_entity_poly.entity_id
_entity_poly.type
_entity_poly.pdbx_seq_one_letter_code
_entity_poly.pdbx_strand_id
1 'polypeptide(L)'
;MIKNAKHPYTHALYNSRIDIVEPRGKLITIKGQPPTVGAWPEGCRFADRCDYVLDPCRSDKQLLLQSANKDHLTACIRYAEIFKGDKR
;
A
#
# COMPACT_ATOMS: atom_id res chain seq x y z
N MET A 1 9.28 -12.20 2.25
CA MET A 1 9.14 -12.01 0.78
C MET A 1 8.17 -10.87 0.51
N ILE A 2 8.40 -10.04 -0.53
CA ILE A 2 7.51 -8.92 -0.92
C ILE A 2 6.06 -9.39 -1.22
N LYS A 3 5.89 -10.63 -1.69
CA LYS A 3 4.58 -11.24 -1.96
C LYS A 3 3.62 -11.24 -0.76
N ASN A 4 4.14 -11.24 0.46
CA ASN A 4 3.33 -11.29 1.70
C ASN A 4 3.19 -9.92 2.37
N ALA A 5 3.62 -8.84 1.71
CA ALA A 5 3.54 -7.51 2.26
C ALA A 5 2.07 -7.06 2.36
N LYS A 6 1.60 -6.81 3.58
CA LYS A 6 0.23 -6.37 3.90
C LYS A 6 0.05 -4.86 3.77
N HIS A 7 0.79 -4.22 2.87
CA HIS A 7 0.63 -2.81 2.59
C HIS A 7 0.14 -2.63 1.15
N PRO A 8 -0.98 -1.92 0.90
CA PRO A 8 -1.54 -1.75 -0.44
C PRO A 8 -0.52 -1.21 -1.46
N TYR A 9 0.32 -0.27 -1.04
CA TYR A 9 1.44 0.22 -1.86
C TYR A 9 2.39 -0.89 -2.33
N THR A 10 2.86 -1.74 -1.42
CA THR A 10 3.81 -2.81 -1.74
C THR A 10 3.18 -3.86 -2.63
N HIS A 11 1.90 -4.19 -2.39
CA HIS A 11 1.14 -5.09 -3.24
C HIS A 11 0.93 -4.51 -4.64
N ALA A 12 0.57 -3.24 -4.74
CA ALA A 12 0.40 -2.55 -6.01
C ALA A 12 1.73 -2.44 -6.78
N LEU A 13 2.84 -2.16 -6.10
CA LEU A 13 4.18 -2.13 -6.70
C LEU A 13 4.58 -3.51 -7.25
N TYR A 14 4.32 -4.58 -6.49
CA TYR A 14 4.55 -5.94 -6.95
C TYR A 14 3.72 -6.23 -8.22
N ASN A 15 2.43 -5.84 -8.24
CA ASN A 15 1.53 -6.05 -9.37
C ASN A 15 1.80 -5.14 -10.58
N SER A 16 2.57 -4.07 -10.41
CA SER A 16 2.96 -3.14 -11.50
C SER A 16 4.11 -3.68 -12.36
N ARG A 17 4.65 -4.85 -12.01
CA ARG A 17 5.82 -5.44 -12.66
C ARG A 17 5.45 -6.05 -14.01
N ILE A 18 6.26 -5.75 -15.03
CA ILE A 18 6.04 -6.24 -16.40
C ILE A 18 6.28 -7.75 -16.51
N ASP A 19 7.21 -8.32 -15.72
CA ASP A 19 7.59 -9.73 -15.80
C ASP A 19 6.54 -10.72 -15.27
N ILE A 20 5.49 -10.23 -14.60
CA ILE A 20 4.38 -11.05 -14.09
C ILE A 20 3.08 -10.84 -14.87
N VAL A 21 3.05 -9.89 -15.80
CA VAL A 21 1.88 -9.61 -16.64
C VAL A 21 2.00 -10.46 -17.89
N GLU A 22 0.91 -11.16 -18.26
CA GLU A 22 0.90 -11.95 -19.50
C GLU A 22 1.17 -11.06 -20.73
N PRO A 23 1.69 -11.61 -21.85
CA PRO A 23 2.09 -10.83 -23.04
C PRO A 23 1.00 -9.94 -23.67
N ARG A 24 -0.26 -10.02 -23.21
CA ARG A 24 -1.40 -9.18 -23.58
C ARG A 24 -2.28 -8.78 -22.38
N GLY A 25 -1.78 -8.94 -21.16
CA GLY A 25 -2.49 -8.61 -19.93
C GLY A 25 -2.54 -7.11 -19.68
N LYS A 26 -3.56 -6.66 -18.92
CA LYS A 26 -3.61 -5.27 -18.45
C LYS A 26 -2.58 -5.08 -17.34
N LEU A 27 -1.65 -4.15 -17.54
CA LEU A 27 -0.75 -3.69 -16.48
C LEU A 27 -1.56 -2.98 -15.40
N ILE A 28 -1.38 -3.41 -14.15
CA ILE A 28 -1.95 -2.70 -13.00
C ILE A 28 -1.05 -1.50 -12.72
N THR A 29 -1.52 -0.31 -13.09
CA THR A 29 -0.80 0.94 -12.82
C THR A 29 -1.26 1.53 -11.50
N ILE A 30 -0.31 1.96 -10.66
CA ILE A 30 -0.60 2.80 -9.51
C ILE A 30 -1.07 4.17 -10.02
N LYS A 31 -2.32 4.52 -9.72
CA LYS A 31 -2.90 5.81 -10.13
C LYS A 31 -2.27 6.97 -9.35
N GLY A 32 -2.24 8.14 -9.98
CA GLY A 32 -1.73 9.38 -9.38
C GLY A 32 -0.21 9.52 -9.44
N GLN A 33 0.29 10.66 -8.95
CA GLN A 33 1.71 10.99 -8.94
C GLN A 33 2.29 10.91 -7.53
N PRO A 34 3.57 10.53 -7.37
CA PRO A 34 4.24 10.62 -6.08
C PRO A 34 4.24 12.07 -5.59
N PRO A 35 4.19 12.30 -4.26
CA PRO A 35 4.30 13.65 -3.72
C PRO A 35 5.64 14.26 -4.10
N THR A 36 5.66 15.57 -4.29
CA THR A 36 6.88 16.32 -4.56
C THR A 36 7.86 16.15 -3.41
N VAL A 37 9.14 15.98 -3.74
CA VAL A 37 10.21 15.85 -2.74
C VAL A 37 10.20 17.10 -1.85
N GLY A 38 9.99 16.91 -0.54
CA GLY A 38 9.94 18.00 0.45
C GLY A 38 8.52 18.48 0.82
N ALA A 39 7.51 18.20 -0.01
CA ALA A 39 6.10 18.46 0.30
C ALA A 39 5.42 17.17 0.76
N TRP A 40 5.77 16.71 1.97
CA TRP A 40 5.18 15.50 2.52
C TRP A 40 3.80 15.81 3.09
N PRO A 41 2.73 15.11 2.65
CA PRO A 41 1.41 15.28 3.25
C PRO A 41 1.42 14.82 4.70
N GLU A 42 0.54 15.38 5.52
CA GLU A 42 0.31 14.85 6.87
C GLU A 42 -0.28 13.43 6.77
N GLY A 43 0.23 12.51 7.59
CA GLY A 43 -0.16 11.10 7.55
C GLY A 43 0.44 10.29 6.40
N CYS A 44 -0.39 9.56 5.65
CA CYS A 44 0.06 8.52 4.73
C CYS A 44 0.51 9.12 3.40
N ARG A 45 1.79 8.96 3.06
CA ARG A 45 2.36 9.36 1.76
C ARG A 45 1.74 8.66 0.54
N PHE A 46 0.97 7.61 0.79
CA PHE A 46 0.25 6.86 -0.24
C PHE A 46 -1.26 7.18 -0.27
N ALA A 47 -1.78 8.04 0.62
CA ALA A 47 -3.21 8.34 0.72
C ALA A 47 -3.82 8.76 -0.64
N ASP A 48 -3.17 9.65 -1.38
CA ASP A 48 -3.67 10.14 -2.68
C ASP A 48 -3.68 9.09 -3.80
N ARG A 49 -2.95 7.99 -3.62
CA ARG A 49 -2.78 6.93 -4.61
C ARG A 49 -3.36 5.60 -4.15
N CYS A 50 -3.92 5.55 -2.95
CA CYS A 50 -4.46 4.36 -2.34
C CYS A 50 -5.94 4.23 -2.70
N ASP A 51 -6.32 3.14 -3.37
CA ASP A 51 -7.74 2.83 -3.65
C ASP A 51 -8.56 2.58 -2.36
N TYR A 52 -7.90 2.38 -1.22
CA TYR A 52 -8.51 2.10 0.08
C TYR A 52 -8.35 3.26 1.09
N VAL A 53 -8.04 4.48 0.61
CA VAL A 53 -7.85 5.67 1.46
C VAL A 53 -9.10 5.99 2.29
N LEU A 54 -8.89 6.46 3.52
CA LEU A 54 -9.92 7.02 4.40
C LEU A 54 -9.43 8.38 4.93
N ASP A 55 -10.34 9.16 5.50
CA ASP A 55 -10.01 10.47 6.09
C ASP A 55 -8.87 10.40 7.12
N PRO A 56 -8.79 9.42 8.04
CA PRO A 56 -7.67 9.30 8.96
C PRO A 56 -6.32 9.08 8.28
N CYS A 57 -6.28 8.51 7.07
CA CYS A 57 -5.02 8.34 6.33
C CYS A 57 -4.37 9.68 5.94
N ARG A 58 -5.15 10.78 5.91
CA ARG A 58 -4.72 12.11 5.45
C ARG A 58 -4.43 13.08 6.60
N SER A 59 -4.89 12.77 7.80
CA SER A 59 -4.84 13.66 8.97
C SER A 59 -4.09 13.05 10.16
N ASP A 60 -3.88 11.73 10.17
CA ASP A 60 -3.24 11.06 11.30
C ASP A 60 -1.71 11.08 11.17
N LYS A 61 -1.04 11.90 11.98
CA LYS A 61 0.43 11.89 12.15
C LYS A 61 0.96 10.57 12.73
N GLN A 62 0.09 9.70 13.24
CA GLN A 62 0.42 8.46 13.91
C GLN A 62 -0.01 7.24 13.10
N LEU A 63 0.48 7.13 11.87
CA LEU A 63 0.54 5.81 11.21
C LEU A 63 1.59 4.96 11.92
N LEU A 64 1.23 4.46 13.09
CA LEU A 64 2.04 3.55 13.88
C LEU A 64 2.27 2.27 13.07
N LEU A 65 3.49 1.75 13.14
CA LEU A 65 3.82 0.46 12.58
C LEU A 65 3.02 -0.61 13.33
N GLN A 66 2.08 -1.24 12.63
CA GLN A 66 1.29 -2.36 13.12
C GLN A 66 1.96 -3.65 12.65
N SER A 67 2.01 -4.67 13.52
CA SER A 67 2.51 -5.99 13.14
C SER A 67 1.47 -6.64 12.22
N ALA A 68 1.83 -6.81 10.95
CA ALA A 68 0.99 -7.49 9.98
C ALA A 68 1.13 -9.02 10.06
N ASN A 69 2.30 -9.49 10.54
CA ASN A 69 2.59 -10.85 10.98
C ASN A 69 3.87 -10.82 11.85
N LYS A 70 4.37 -12.01 12.27
CA LYS A 70 5.53 -12.13 13.18
C LYS A 70 6.80 -11.40 12.71
N ASP A 71 7.01 -11.25 11.40
CA ASP A 71 8.24 -10.69 10.83
C ASP A 71 8.02 -9.43 9.96
N HIS A 72 6.77 -8.99 9.77
CA HIS A 72 6.42 -7.87 8.91
C HIS A 72 5.60 -6.82 9.64
N LEU A 73 6.09 -5.59 9.58
CA LEU A 73 5.39 -4.40 10.04
C LEU A 73 4.73 -3.68 8.86
N THR A 74 3.60 -3.04 9.10
CA THR A 74 2.85 -2.24 8.13
C THR A 74 2.35 -0.97 8.79
N ALA A 75 2.46 0.17 8.11
CA ALA A 75 1.92 1.45 8.58
C ALA A 75 0.49 1.70 8.05
N CYS A 76 -0.21 0.67 7.56
CA CYS A 76 -1.55 0.82 6.99
C CYS A 76 -2.63 0.53 8.04
N ILE A 77 -3.47 1.51 8.38
CA ILE A 77 -4.56 1.35 9.37
C ILE A 77 -5.60 0.29 8.97
N ARG A 78 -5.76 0.03 7.66
CA ARG A 78 -6.72 -0.94 7.13
C ARG A 78 -6.09 -2.27 6.74
N TYR A 79 -4.84 -2.54 7.09
CA TYR A 79 -4.18 -3.79 6.65
C TYR A 79 -5.00 -5.02 7.08
N ALA A 80 -5.55 -5.00 8.30
CA ALA A 80 -6.33 -6.10 8.84
C ALA A 80 -7.67 -6.30 8.10
N GLU A 81 -8.22 -5.24 7.49
CA GLU A 81 -9.48 -5.30 6.73
C GLU A 81 -9.23 -5.69 5.26
N ILE A 82 -8.23 -5.08 4.63
CA ILE A 82 -7.87 -5.33 3.22
C ILE A 82 -7.35 -6.76 3.03
N PHE A 83 -6.61 -7.27 4.02
CA PHE A 83 -6.03 -8.62 3.98
C PHE A 83 -6.75 -9.58 4.94
N LYS A 84 -7.99 -9.28 5.35
CA LYS A 84 -8.82 -10.12 6.25
C LYS A 84 -9.17 -11.42 5.54
N GLY A 85 -8.35 -12.46 5.76
CA GLY A 85 -8.54 -13.77 5.14
C GLY A 85 -7.31 -14.34 4.45
N ASP A 86 -6.23 -13.57 4.32
CA ASP A 86 -4.97 -14.06 3.82
C ASP A 86 -4.21 -14.80 4.94
N LYS A 87 -4.76 -15.97 5.29
CA LYS A 87 -4.16 -17.04 6.12
C LYS A 87 -3.09 -17.75 5.29
N ARG A 88 -1.98 -17.08 4.99
CA ARG A 88 -0.77 -17.70 4.43
C ARG A 88 0.43 -17.33 5.27
#